data_AF-A0A4Q3EB50-F1
#
_entry.id   AF-A0A4Q3EB50-F1
#
_cell.length_a   1.000
_cell.length_b   1.000
_cell.length_c   1.000
_cell.angle_alpha   90.00
_cell.angle_beta   90.00
_cell.angle_gamma   90.00
#
_symmetry.space_group_name_H-M   'P 1'
#
loop_
_entity.id
_entity.type
_entity.pdbx_description
1 polymer ?
#
loop_
_entity_poly.entity_id
_entity_poly.type
_entity_poly.pdbx_seq_one_letter_code
_entity_poly.pdbx_strand_id
1 'polypeptide(L)'
;MNITQEKIDDLNAVLNIKINQEDYQQRVEKAIKEQAKKAKLPGFRPGMVPAAHIKKMYGKSILVDEINHLLSDSLNSYITDNQLEVLGQPLPKADDDKTFNWDFTEDYEFNYEVGLAPGFTLDFSAADVVPQYVVKIDDETLQARIKNIRRSYGKMTNPDVSADDDVLYSELKQLSPDGSVFEGGITNTTSVRIEQIANEEVKSSLIGLKKGDVVTFDINKAFNSDAAKIAGLLKIEEAEAADLKSNFELTVKNVNRLEESDLNQEFFDKIFGEDVVH
;
A
#
# COMPACT_ATOMS: atom_id res chain seq x y z
N MET A 1 4.82 17.09 43.83
CA MET A 1 5.36 17.33 42.48
C MET A 1 4.68 18.54 41.89
N ASN A 2 5.41 19.41 41.21
CA ASN A 2 4.86 20.59 40.55
C ASN A 2 5.41 20.71 39.13
N ILE A 3 4.53 20.89 38.15
CA ILE A 3 4.90 21.09 36.75
C ILE A 3 4.39 22.45 36.32
N THR A 4 5.29 23.29 35.80
CA THR A 4 4.97 24.63 35.32
C THR A 4 5.40 24.77 33.87
N GLN A 5 4.54 25.37 33.05
CA GLN A 5 4.82 25.68 31.65
C GLN A 5 5.27 27.13 31.51
N GLU A 6 6.41 27.32 30.87
CA GLU A 6 6.94 28.62 30.46
C GLU A 6 6.90 28.71 28.93
N LYS A 7 6.13 29.65 28.38
CA LYS A 7 6.04 29.86 26.94
C LYS A 7 7.27 30.64 26.46
N ILE A 8 8.03 30.08 25.51
CA ILE A 8 9.16 30.77 24.87
C ILE A 8 8.63 31.63 23.73
N ASP A 9 7.91 31.00 22.80
CA ASP A 9 7.29 31.62 21.64
C ASP A 9 5.98 30.90 21.28
N ASP A 10 5.39 31.18 20.12
CA ASP A 10 4.12 30.59 19.71
C ASP A 10 4.15 29.08 19.47
N LEU A 11 5.32 28.52 19.18
CA LEU A 11 5.51 27.10 18.85
C LEU A 11 6.42 26.37 19.83
N ASN A 12 6.99 27.04 20.83
CA ASN A 12 7.93 26.44 21.79
C ASN A 12 7.58 26.82 23.23
N ALA A 13 7.64 25.83 24.12
CA ALA A 13 7.50 26.02 25.56
C ALA A 13 8.50 25.13 26.32
N VAL A 14 8.82 25.54 27.55
CA VAL A 14 9.62 24.77 28.50
C VAL A 14 8.72 24.32 29.65
N LEU A 15 8.72 23.03 29.91
CA LEU A 15 8.07 22.43 31.07
C LEU A 15 9.12 22.23 32.16
N ASN A 16 8.99 23.00 33.24
CA ASN A 16 9.82 22.90 34.43
C ASN A 16 9.12 21.95 35.43
N ILE A 17 9.75 20.81 35.72
CA ILE A 17 9.22 19.75 36.58
C ILE A 17 10.02 19.72 37.87
N LYS A 18 9.37 20.04 38.99
CA LYS A 18 9.92 19.93 40.35
C LYS A 18 9.38 18.68 41.04
N ILE A 19 10.29 17.77 41.37
CA ILE A 19 10.02 16.52 42.06
C ILE A 19 10.56 16.66 43.48
N ASN A 20 9.67 16.61 44.46
CA ASN A 20 10.03 16.65 45.86
C ASN A 20 10.34 15.24 46.37
N GLN A 21 11.07 15.13 47.49
CA GLN A 21 11.37 13.84 48.11
C GLN A 21 10.15 12.92 48.28
N GLU A 22 9.03 13.48 48.74
CA GLU A 22 7.79 12.76 49.00
C GLU A 22 7.18 12.11 47.74
N ASP A 23 7.48 12.65 46.55
CA ASP A 23 6.93 12.15 45.28
C ASP A 23 7.57 10.85 44.82
N TYR A 24 8.87 10.66 45.09
CA TYR A 24 9.62 9.48 44.63
C TYR A 24 9.94 8.49 45.74
N GLN A 25 9.99 8.90 47.01
CA GLN A 25 10.48 8.05 48.10
C GLN A 25 9.74 6.71 48.19
N GLN A 26 8.40 6.72 48.10
CA GLN A 26 7.60 5.50 48.18
C GLN A 26 7.86 4.56 46.98
N ARG A 27 8.00 5.12 45.78
CA ARG A 27 8.30 4.35 44.55
C ARG A 27 9.66 3.68 44.68
N VAL A 28 10.67 4.43 45.10
CA VAL A 28 12.03 3.95 45.30
C VAL A 28 12.11 2.88 46.38
N GLU A 29 11.46 3.07 47.53
CA GLU A 29 11.42 2.05 48.58
C GLU A 29 10.74 0.76 48.12
N LYS A 30 9.67 0.87 47.32
CA LYS A 30 9.00 -0.27 46.71
C LYS A 30 9.92 -0.99 45.72
N ALA A 31 10.57 -0.26 44.82
CA ALA A 31 11.51 -0.80 43.86
C ALA A 31 12.70 -1.52 44.53
N ILE A 32 13.26 -0.95 45.61
CA ILE A 32 14.30 -1.59 46.41
C ILE A 32 13.81 -2.92 47.01
N LYS A 33 12.60 -2.97 47.57
CA LYS A 33 12.00 -4.20 48.13
C LYS A 33 11.76 -5.25 47.05
N GLU A 34 11.31 -4.85 45.87
CA GLU A 34 11.10 -5.75 44.73
C GLU A 34 12.42 -6.31 44.20
N GLN A 35 13.45 -5.46 44.10
CA GLN A 35 14.77 -5.88 43.67
C GLN A 35 15.41 -6.83 44.69
N ALA A 36 15.22 -6.60 45.99
CA ALA A 36 15.68 -7.50 47.05
C ALA A 36 15.13 -8.93 46.91
N LYS A 37 13.85 -9.08 46.50
CA LYS A 37 13.22 -10.39 46.25
C LYS A 37 13.79 -11.11 45.03
N LYS A 38 14.34 -10.38 44.06
CA LYS A 38 14.92 -10.92 42.81
C LYS A 38 16.44 -11.08 42.88
N ALA A 39 17.10 -10.39 43.83
CA ALA A 39 18.54 -10.32 43.91
C ALA A 39 19.20 -11.67 44.22
N LYS A 40 20.32 -11.92 43.53
CA LYS A 40 21.25 -13.02 43.77
C LYS A 40 22.60 -12.41 44.13
N LEU A 41 22.92 -12.36 45.42
CA LEU A 41 24.16 -11.80 45.94
C LEU A 41 24.95 -12.89 46.68
N PRO A 42 26.27 -13.00 46.46
CA PRO A 42 27.12 -13.92 47.22
C PRO A 42 26.96 -13.71 48.72
N GLY A 43 26.76 -14.80 49.47
CA GLY A 43 26.53 -14.78 50.93
C GLY A 43 25.07 -14.71 51.36
N PHE A 44 24.12 -14.46 50.45
CA PHE A 44 22.68 -14.48 50.74
C PHE A 44 21.96 -15.54 49.90
N ARG A 45 20.96 -16.20 50.50
CA ARG A 45 20.05 -17.06 49.75
C ARG A 45 19.29 -16.19 48.72
N PRO A 46 19.11 -16.65 47.46
CA PRO A 46 18.38 -15.89 46.45
C PRO A 46 17.04 -15.34 46.98
N GLY A 47 16.82 -14.04 46.79
CA GLY A 47 15.62 -13.32 47.25
C GLY A 47 15.53 -12.99 48.73
N MET A 48 16.54 -13.34 49.54
CA MET A 48 16.61 -13.05 50.98
C MET A 48 17.69 -12.01 51.32
N VAL A 49 18.02 -11.14 50.36
CA VAL A 49 18.96 -10.04 50.60
C VAL A 49 18.22 -8.92 51.36
N PRO A 50 18.75 -8.41 52.48
CA PRO A 50 18.14 -7.28 53.16
C PRO A 50 18.04 -6.04 52.27
N ALA A 51 16.89 -5.36 52.31
CA ALA A 51 16.65 -4.15 51.52
C ALA A 51 17.70 -3.05 51.76
N ALA A 52 18.23 -2.92 52.99
CA ALA A 52 19.30 -1.99 53.32
C ALA A 52 20.60 -2.28 52.54
N HIS A 53 20.92 -3.55 52.30
CA HIS A 53 22.11 -3.94 51.56
C HIS A 53 21.95 -3.65 50.06
N ILE A 54 20.75 -3.88 49.51
CA ILE A 54 20.40 -3.49 48.13
C ILE A 54 20.44 -1.97 47.98
N LYS A 55 19.88 -1.20 48.92
CA LYS A 55 19.94 0.26 48.92
C LYS A 55 21.39 0.76 48.89
N LYS A 56 22.31 0.14 49.63
CA LYS A 56 23.73 0.52 49.63
C LYS A 56 24.43 0.25 48.29
N MET A 57 24.13 -0.87 47.63
CA MET A 57 24.81 -1.27 46.39
C MET A 57 24.18 -0.69 45.12
N TYR A 58 22.86 -0.71 45.04
CA TYR A 58 22.09 -0.38 43.83
C TYR A 58 21.14 0.80 44.02
N GLY A 59 21.07 1.37 45.23
CA GLY A 59 20.07 2.39 45.54
C GLY A 59 20.16 3.60 44.63
N LYS A 60 21.36 4.08 44.28
CA LYS A 60 21.52 5.23 43.37
C LYS A 60 20.95 4.95 41.98
N SER A 61 21.23 3.77 41.43
CA SER A 61 20.69 3.35 40.12
C SER A 61 19.17 3.28 40.19
N ILE A 62 18.62 2.62 41.21
CA ILE A 62 17.17 2.50 41.40
C ILE A 62 16.53 3.87 41.56
N LEU A 63 17.16 4.79 42.29
CA LEU A 63 16.68 6.17 42.44
C LEU A 63 16.59 6.89 41.09
N VAL A 64 17.66 6.84 40.28
CA VAL A 64 17.69 7.47 38.95
C VAL A 64 16.64 6.85 38.03
N ASP A 65 16.52 5.52 38.02
CA ASP A 65 15.55 4.81 37.19
C ASP A 65 14.10 5.18 37.57
N GLU A 66 13.77 5.19 38.86
CA GLU A 66 12.43 5.55 39.33
C GLU A 66 12.11 7.03 39.10
N ILE A 67 13.09 7.93 39.18
CA ILE A 67 12.92 9.34 38.82
C ILE A 67 12.65 9.49 37.33
N ASN A 68 13.38 8.77 36.46
CA ASN A 68 13.14 8.79 35.02
C ASN A 68 11.75 8.25 34.66
N HIS A 69 11.30 7.19 35.33
CA HIS A 69 9.93 6.69 35.18
C HIS A 69 8.90 7.71 35.64
N LEU A 70 9.09 8.31 36.81
CA LEU A 70 8.19 9.34 37.33
C LEU A 70 8.13 10.57 36.42
N LEU A 71 9.27 11.01 35.87
CA LEU A 71 9.35 12.10 34.89
C LEU A 71 8.55 11.77 33.64
N SER A 72 8.75 10.59 33.06
CA SER A 72 8.06 10.16 31.85
C SER A 72 6.55 10.08 32.06
N ASP A 73 6.10 9.47 33.17
CA ASP A 73 4.69 9.36 33.53
C ASP A 73 4.05 10.74 33.71
N SER A 74 4.72 11.60 34.48
CA SER A 74 4.20 12.92 34.85
C SER A 74 4.14 13.89 33.68
N LEU A 75 5.14 13.86 32.80
CA LEU A 75 5.20 14.66 31.59
C LEU A 75 4.09 14.27 30.61
N ASN A 76 3.90 12.97 30.37
CA ASN A 76 2.81 12.47 29.51
C ASN A 76 1.43 12.81 30.09
N SER A 77 1.28 12.68 31.42
CA SER A 77 0.03 13.04 32.10
C SER A 77 -0.25 14.54 31.96
N TYR A 78 0.75 15.39 32.18
CA TYR A 78 0.61 16.84 32.06
C TYR A 78 0.23 17.28 30.65
N ILE A 79 0.86 16.71 29.62
CA ILE A 79 0.53 16.98 28.21
C ILE A 79 -0.91 16.58 27.92
N THR A 80 -1.34 15.42 28.42
CA THR A 80 -2.71 14.90 28.20
C THR A 80 -3.76 15.72 28.94
N ASP A 81 -3.55 15.99 30.23
CA ASP A 81 -4.49 16.68 31.10
C ASP A 81 -4.70 18.15 30.68
N ASN A 82 -3.65 18.78 30.15
CA ASN A 82 -3.71 20.15 29.61
C ASN A 82 -4.00 20.21 28.11
N GLN A 83 -4.24 19.05 27.47
CA GLN A 83 -4.54 18.95 26.03
C GLN A 83 -3.52 19.69 25.16
N LEU A 84 -2.24 19.63 25.53
CA LEU A 84 -1.18 20.26 24.77
C LEU A 84 -0.95 19.49 23.47
N GLU A 85 -1.18 20.16 22.34
CA GLU A 85 -0.87 19.62 21.02
C GLU A 85 0.65 19.67 20.80
N VAL A 86 1.36 18.65 21.26
CA VAL A 86 2.83 18.58 21.15
C VAL A 86 3.24 17.89 19.85
N LEU A 87 4.21 18.47 19.14
CA LEU A 87 4.85 17.87 17.98
C LEU A 87 6.10 17.08 18.41
N GLY A 88 6.02 15.75 18.30
CA GLY A 88 7.13 14.88 18.66
C GLY A 88 7.21 14.60 20.17
N GLN A 89 8.41 14.23 20.63
CA GLN A 89 8.66 13.92 22.04
C GLN A 89 9.33 15.12 22.75
N PRO A 90 8.97 15.42 24.00
CA PRO A 90 9.66 16.43 24.79
C PRO A 90 11.17 16.13 24.89
N LEU A 91 12.00 17.15 24.70
CA LEU A 91 13.45 17.01 24.76
C LEU A 91 13.98 17.52 26.11
N PRO A 92 14.80 16.75 26.82
CA PRO A 92 15.41 17.24 28.05
C PRO A 92 16.35 18.41 27.74
N LYS A 93 16.15 19.53 28.43
CA LYS A 93 17.00 20.71 28.37
C LYS A 93 17.99 20.64 29.53
N ALA A 94 19.25 20.35 29.20
CA ALA A 94 20.32 20.34 30.18
C ALA A 94 20.54 21.75 30.74
N ASP A 95 20.73 21.83 32.04
CA ASP A 95 21.21 23.02 32.74
C ASP A 95 22.61 22.68 33.23
N ASP A 96 23.63 23.17 32.52
CA ASP A 96 25.04 22.78 32.72
C ASP A 96 25.55 23.11 34.13
N ASP A 97 24.86 24.00 34.86
CA ASP A 97 25.21 24.42 36.22
C ASP A 97 24.53 23.57 37.31
N LYS A 98 23.54 22.73 36.97
CA LYS A 98 22.84 21.88 37.94
C LYS A 98 23.50 20.52 38.07
N THR A 99 24.06 20.26 39.25
CA THR A 99 24.55 18.94 39.64
C THR A 99 23.66 18.34 40.72
N PHE A 100 23.14 17.13 40.47
CA PHE A 100 22.28 16.43 41.42
C PHE A 100 23.12 15.50 42.30
N ASN A 101 22.93 15.59 43.62
CA ASN A 101 23.44 14.60 44.54
C ASN A 101 22.36 13.52 44.72
N TRP A 102 22.61 12.36 44.12
CA TRP A 102 21.71 11.21 44.17
C TRP A 102 21.76 10.51 45.54
N ASP A 103 21.37 11.22 46.60
CA ASP A 103 21.48 10.80 48.01
C ASP A 103 20.14 10.59 48.73
N PHE A 104 19.03 10.57 47.98
CA PHE A 104 17.66 10.36 48.46
C PHE A 104 17.11 11.45 49.38
N THR A 105 17.80 12.58 49.53
CA THR A 105 17.37 13.70 50.38
C THR A 105 17.15 15.00 49.64
N GLU A 106 17.47 15.03 48.35
CA GLU A 106 17.30 16.20 47.50
C GLU A 106 15.95 16.21 46.77
N ASP A 107 15.47 17.42 46.51
CA ASP A 107 14.46 17.69 45.51
C ASP A 107 15.15 17.84 44.15
N TYR A 108 14.49 17.38 43.09
CA TYR A 108 15.04 17.37 41.74
C TYR A 108 14.22 18.28 40.82
N GLU A 109 14.89 19.05 39.98
CA GLU A 109 14.25 19.93 39.01
C GLU A 109 14.77 19.63 37.59
N PHE A 110 13.86 19.32 36.68
CA PHE A 110 14.16 18.98 35.30
C PHE A 110 13.39 19.87 34.34
N ASN A 111 14.05 20.27 33.26
CA ASN A 111 13.47 21.12 32.24
C ASN A 111 13.31 20.32 30.94
N TYR A 112 12.15 20.40 30.32
CA TYR A 112 11.88 19.77 29.03
C TYR A 112 11.37 20.80 28.04
N GLU A 113 11.98 20.86 26.87
CA GLU A 113 11.51 21.67 25.75
C GLU A 113 10.46 20.89 24.96
N VAL A 114 9.35 21.55 24.65
CA VAL A 114 8.24 20.98 23.86
C VAL A 114 7.92 21.90 22.68
N GLY A 115 7.79 21.28 21.50
CA GLY A 115 7.26 21.94 20.32
C GLY A 115 5.74 21.82 20.31
N LEU A 116 5.03 22.94 20.13
CA LEU A 116 3.58 23.01 20.06
C LEU A 116 3.14 23.02 18.59
N ALA A 117 2.04 22.34 18.30
CA ALA A 117 1.42 22.37 16.98
C ALA A 117 0.89 23.78 16.68
N PRO A 118 1.12 24.31 15.47
CA PRO A 118 0.56 25.59 15.08
C PRO A 118 -0.96 25.46 14.95
N GLY A 119 -1.70 26.28 15.69
CA GLY A 119 -3.12 26.50 15.42
C GLY A 119 -3.28 27.30 14.13
N PHE A 120 -4.00 26.75 13.15
CA PHE A 120 -4.39 27.49 11.95
C PHE A 120 -5.89 27.31 11.70
N THR A 121 -6.50 28.33 11.10
CA THR A 121 -7.89 28.29 10.64
C THR A 121 -7.88 28.25 9.12
N LEU A 122 -8.62 27.32 8.54
CA LEU A 122 -8.85 27.27 7.09
C LEU A 122 -10.18 27.96 6.80
N ASP A 123 -10.11 29.08 6.08
CA ASP A 123 -11.30 29.78 5.62
C ASP A 123 -11.71 29.23 4.25
N PHE A 124 -12.84 28.53 4.23
CA PHE A 124 -13.48 28.12 2.98
C PHE A 124 -14.49 29.18 2.56
N SER A 125 -14.53 29.44 1.26
CA SER A 125 -15.42 30.40 0.62
C SER A 125 -16.17 29.76 -0.54
N ALA A 126 -17.20 30.44 -1.04
CA ALA A 126 -17.90 30.01 -2.25
C ALA A 126 -17.01 30.05 -3.52
N ALA A 127 -15.81 30.65 -3.45
CA ALA A 127 -14.83 30.61 -4.54
C ALA A 127 -14.01 29.31 -4.56
N ASP A 128 -14.00 28.54 -3.48
CA ASP A 128 -13.27 27.28 -3.39
C ASP A 128 -14.08 26.16 -4.05
N VAL A 129 -13.73 25.85 -5.30
CA VAL A 129 -14.41 24.83 -6.09
C VAL A 129 -13.68 23.50 -5.96
N VAL A 130 -14.39 22.49 -5.46
CA VAL A 130 -13.91 21.10 -5.40
C VAL A 130 -14.62 20.29 -6.49
N PRO A 131 -13.89 19.52 -7.32
CA PRO A 131 -14.51 18.71 -8.36
C PRO A 131 -15.38 17.61 -7.73
N GLN A 132 -16.66 17.60 -8.07
CA GLN A 132 -17.56 16.50 -7.75
C GLN A 132 -17.78 15.65 -9.00
N TYR A 133 -17.29 14.42 -8.97
CA TYR A 133 -17.52 13.46 -10.05
C TYR A 133 -18.86 12.76 -9.83
N VAL A 134 -19.86 13.12 -10.64
CA VAL A 134 -21.14 12.40 -10.69
C VAL A 134 -21.02 11.29 -11.73
N VAL A 135 -20.81 10.07 -11.26
CA VAL A 135 -20.82 8.89 -12.13
C VAL A 135 -22.27 8.56 -12.47
N LYS A 136 -22.63 8.66 -13.74
CA LYS A 136 -23.92 8.18 -14.25
C LYS A 136 -23.75 6.73 -14.67
N ILE A 137 -24.64 5.87 -14.19
CA ILE A 137 -24.76 4.50 -14.69
C ILE A 137 -25.83 4.56 -15.78
N ASP A 138 -25.40 4.67 -17.03
CA ASP A 138 -26.30 4.54 -18.18
C ASP A 138 -26.52 3.07 -18.56
N ASP A 139 -27.55 2.83 -19.37
CA ASP A 139 -27.91 1.48 -19.82
C ASP A 139 -26.78 0.85 -20.63
N GLU A 140 -26.00 1.64 -21.38
CA GLU A 140 -24.86 1.15 -22.16
C GLU A 140 -23.76 0.57 -21.25
N THR A 141 -23.38 1.30 -20.21
CA THR A 141 -22.41 0.85 -19.20
C THR A 141 -22.92 -0.40 -18.48
N LEU A 142 -24.20 -0.45 -18.16
CA LEU A 142 -24.83 -1.62 -17.54
C LEU A 142 -24.77 -2.84 -18.47
N GLN A 143 -25.16 -2.70 -19.73
CA GLN A 143 -25.14 -3.79 -20.71
C GLN A 143 -23.70 -4.25 -20.99
N ALA A 144 -22.74 -3.33 -21.12
CA ALA A 144 -21.33 -3.66 -21.26
C ALA A 144 -20.82 -4.44 -20.05
N ARG A 145 -21.24 -4.07 -18.82
CA ARG A 145 -20.88 -4.80 -17.62
C ARG A 145 -21.49 -6.20 -17.59
N ILE A 146 -22.78 -6.34 -17.90
CA ILE A 146 -23.47 -7.64 -17.97
C ILE A 146 -22.77 -8.53 -18.99
N LYS A 147 -22.50 -8.03 -20.19
CA LYS A 147 -21.79 -8.76 -21.25
C LYS A 147 -20.42 -9.26 -20.79
N ASN A 148 -19.64 -8.41 -20.14
CA ASN A 148 -18.33 -8.78 -19.62
C ASN A 148 -18.41 -9.90 -18.57
N ILE A 149 -19.38 -9.83 -17.64
CA ILE A 149 -19.58 -10.89 -16.64
C ILE A 149 -20.00 -12.19 -17.34
N ARG A 150 -20.96 -12.15 -18.27
CA ARG A 150 -21.40 -13.33 -19.02
C ARG A 150 -20.27 -14.00 -19.80
N ARG A 151 -19.34 -13.20 -20.35
CA ARG A 151 -18.11 -13.68 -21.00
C ARG A 151 -17.14 -14.32 -20.02
N SER A 152 -16.88 -13.71 -18.85
CA SER A 152 -15.95 -14.26 -17.85
C SER A 152 -16.33 -15.65 -17.34
N TYR A 153 -17.63 -15.97 -17.32
CA TYR A 153 -18.14 -17.28 -16.91
C TYR A 153 -18.54 -18.18 -18.09
N GLY A 154 -18.39 -17.67 -19.32
CA GLY A 154 -18.72 -18.32 -20.57
C GLY A 154 -17.95 -19.61 -20.82
N LYS A 155 -18.43 -20.41 -21.78
CA LYS A 155 -17.82 -21.68 -22.17
C LYS A 155 -16.97 -21.46 -23.43
N MET A 156 -15.77 -22.02 -23.42
CA MET A 156 -14.89 -22.01 -24.60
C MET A 156 -15.28 -23.15 -25.54
N THR A 157 -15.53 -22.83 -26.79
CA THR A 157 -15.83 -23.79 -27.87
C THR A 157 -14.85 -23.59 -29.04
N ASN A 158 -14.78 -24.58 -29.94
CA ASN A 158 -13.90 -24.56 -31.11
C ASN A 158 -14.71 -24.72 -32.40
N PRO A 159 -15.35 -23.65 -32.89
CA PRO A 159 -16.12 -23.73 -34.12
C PRO A 159 -15.20 -23.89 -35.34
N ASP A 160 -15.74 -24.44 -36.43
CA ASP A 160 -14.98 -24.64 -37.67
C ASP A 160 -14.71 -23.34 -38.44
N VAL A 161 -15.50 -22.29 -38.19
CA VAL A 161 -15.50 -21.01 -38.91
C VAL A 161 -15.47 -19.84 -37.94
N SER A 162 -14.57 -18.88 -38.18
CA SER A 162 -14.44 -17.68 -37.34
C SER A 162 -15.56 -16.66 -37.51
N ALA A 163 -15.94 -16.03 -36.42
CA ALA A 163 -16.82 -14.87 -36.33
C ALA A 163 -16.08 -13.65 -35.74
N ASP A 164 -16.77 -12.52 -35.60
CA ASP A 164 -16.21 -11.24 -35.18
C ASP A 164 -15.73 -11.20 -33.72
N ASP A 165 -16.31 -12.03 -32.86
CA ASP A 165 -16.00 -12.14 -31.43
C ASP A 165 -15.03 -13.28 -31.07
N ASP A 166 -14.50 -13.97 -32.08
CA ASP A 166 -13.60 -15.10 -31.90
C ASP A 166 -12.14 -14.71 -31.66
N VAL A 167 -11.43 -15.67 -31.10
CA VAL A 167 -9.99 -15.65 -30.93
C VAL A 167 -9.36 -16.69 -31.85
N LEU A 168 -8.59 -16.21 -32.82
CA LEU A 168 -7.80 -17.05 -33.71
C LEU A 168 -6.47 -17.38 -33.03
N TYR A 169 -6.24 -18.65 -32.74
CA TYR A 169 -4.90 -19.12 -32.39
C TYR A 169 -4.14 -19.34 -33.70
N SER A 170 -3.15 -18.49 -33.97
CA SER A 170 -2.53 -18.39 -35.28
C SER A 170 -1.02 -18.22 -35.20
N GLU A 171 -0.34 -18.63 -36.26
CA GLU A 171 1.06 -18.33 -36.50
C GLU A 171 1.16 -17.09 -37.38
N LEU A 172 1.90 -16.09 -36.91
CA LEU A 172 2.21 -14.86 -37.62
C LEU A 172 3.65 -14.94 -38.15
N LYS A 173 3.83 -14.67 -39.45
CA LYS A 173 5.14 -14.58 -40.10
C LYS A 173 5.28 -13.24 -40.78
N GLN A 174 6.41 -12.57 -40.56
CA GLN A 174 6.73 -11.33 -41.25
C GLN A 174 6.95 -11.59 -42.75
N LEU A 175 6.38 -10.74 -43.58
CA LEU A 175 6.56 -10.78 -45.04
C LEU A 175 7.56 -9.71 -45.49
N SER A 176 8.35 -10.07 -46.50
CA SER A 176 9.19 -9.19 -47.29
C SER A 176 8.35 -8.27 -48.18
N PRO A 177 8.92 -7.17 -48.71
CA PRO A 177 8.21 -6.27 -49.64
C PRO A 177 7.72 -6.95 -50.93
N ASP A 178 8.30 -8.09 -51.29
CA ASP A 178 7.92 -8.91 -52.45
C ASP A 178 6.77 -9.89 -52.14
N GLY A 179 6.29 -9.93 -50.89
CA GLY A 179 5.22 -10.83 -50.43
C GLY A 179 5.68 -12.24 -50.05
N SER A 180 6.98 -12.54 -50.10
CA SER A 180 7.53 -13.79 -49.59
C SER A 180 7.75 -13.74 -48.08
N VAL A 181 7.82 -14.89 -47.41
CA VAL A 181 8.19 -14.95 -45.98
C VAL A 181 9.60 -14.40 -45.80
N PHE A 182 9.77 -13.45 -44.88
CA PHE A 182 11.07 -12.85 -44.60
C PHE A 182 11.93 -13.85 -43.82
N GLU A 183 12.92 -14.44 -44.48
CA GLU A 183 13.87 -15.39 -43.88
C GLU A 183 14.66 -14.71 -42.74
N GLY A 184 14.48 -15.22 -41.51
CA GLY A 184 15.04 -14.60 -40.29
C GLY A 184 14.20 -13.45 -39.70
N GLY A 185 13.01 -13.19 -40.25
CA GLY A 185 12.05 -12.22 -39.76
C GLY A 185 11.27 -12.66 -38.51
N ILE A 186 10.42 -11.76 -38.02
CA ILE A 186 9.58 -12.00 -36.84
C ILE A 186 8.59 -13.12 -37.14
N THR A 187 8.65 -14.20 -36.35
CA THR A 187 7.69 -15.30 -36.38
C THR A 187 7.20 -15.57 -34.96
N ASN A 188 5.87 -15.55 -34.75
CA ASN A 188 5.30 -15.84 -33.44
C ASN A 188 3.97 -16.59 -33.56
N THR A 189 3.75 -17.57 -32.69
CA THR A 189 2.42 -18.20 -32.56
C THR A 189 1.70 -17.58 -31.37
N THR A 190 0.54 -16.98 -31.61
CA THR A 190 -0.20 -16.17 -30.63
C THR A 190 -1.70 -16.26 -30.83
N SER A 191 -2.46 -15.69 -29.90
CA SER A 191 -3.91 -15.56 -30.00
C SER A 191 -4.26 -14.17 -30.50
N VAL A 192 -4.82 -14.09 -31.70
CA VAL A 192 -5.33 -12.86 -32.32
C VAL A 192 -6.83 -12.78 -32.03
N ARG A 193 -7.22 -11.78 -31.25
CA ARG A 193 -8.62 -11.55 -30.89
C ARG A 193 -9.23 -10.58 -31.91
N ILE A 194 -10.18 -11.05 -32.71
CA ILE A 194 -10.72 -10.29 -33.86
C ILE A 194 -11.36 -8.97 -33.40
N GLU A 195 -11.96 -8.94 -32.20
CA GLU A 195 -12.56 -7.74 -31.61
C GLU A 195 -11.54 -6.64 -31.26
N GLN A 196 -10.24 -6.95 -31.16
CA GLN A 196 -9.18 -5.97 -30.88
C GLN A 196 -8.59 -5.34 -32.16
N ILE A 197 -8.97 -5.84 -33.33
CA ILE A 197 -8.55 -5.29 -34.63
C ILE A 197 -9.31 -3.99 -34.86
N ALA A 198 -8.59 -2.89 -34.95
CA ALA A 198 -9.14 -1.55 -35.06
C ALA A 198 -9.58 -1.19 -36.49
N ASN A 199 -9.01 -1.85 -37.51
CA ASN A 199 -9.34 -1.61 -38.90
C ASN A 199 -10.40 -2.59 -39.41
N GLU A 200 -11.54 -2.07 -39.86
CA GLU A 200 -12.69 -2.87 -40.30
C GLU A 200 -12.41 -3.74 -41.54
N GLU A 201 -11.51 -3.33 -42.44
CA GLU A 201 -11.13 -4.11 -43.63
C GLU A 201 -10.31 -5.34 -43.23
N VAL A 202 -9.32 -5.16 -42.35
CA VAL A 202 -8.55 -6.28 -41.76
C VAL A 202 -9.46 -7.17 -40.91
N LYS A 203 -10.37 -6.59 -40.13
CA LYS A 203 -11.32 -7.36 -39.33
C LYS A 203 -12.19 -8.26 -40.21
N SER A 204 -12.71 -7.72 -41.31
CA SER A 204 -13.55 -8.45 -42.26
C SER A 204 -12.81 -9.61 -42.94
N SER A 205 -11.49 -9.48 -43.18
CA SER A 205 -10.69 -10.57 -43.78
C SER A 205 -10.41 -11.72 -42.82
N LEU A 206 -10.58 -11.51 -41.50
CA LEU A 206 -10.38 -12.52 -40.46
C LEU A 206 -11.66 -13.27 -40.06
N ILE A 207 -12.82 -12.84 -40.57
CA ILE A 207 -14.12 -13.49 -40.38
C ILE A 207 -14.34 -14.52 -41.49
N GLY A 208 -14.89 -15.68 -41.14
CA GLY A 208 -15.15 -16.76 -42.10
C GLY A 208 -13.97 -17.71 -42.33
N LEU A 209 -12.87 -17.52 -41.61
CA LEU A 209 -11.67 -18.35 -41.72
C LEU A 209 -11.83 -19.68 -41.00
N LYS A 210 -11.21 -20.71 -41.57
CA LYS A 210 -11.13 -22.07 -41.02
C LYS A 210 -9.70 -22.40 -40.62
N LYS A 211 -9.54 -23.50 -39.90
CA LYS A 211 -8.23 -24.05 -39.59
C LYS A 211 -7.44 -24.34 -40.87
N GLY A 212 -6.23 -23.79 -40.95
CA GLY A 212 -5.33 -23.93 -42.09
C GLY A 212 -5.42 -22.79 -43.11
N ASP A 213 -6.43 -21.91 -43.00
CA ASP A 213 -6.52 -20.74 -43.87
C ASP A 213 -5.40 -19.75 -43.59
N VAL A 214 -4.98 -19.06 -44.64
CA VAL A 214 -3.87 -18.12 -44.64
C VAL A 214 -4.37 -16.76 -45.13
N VAL A 215 -4.12 -15.71 -44.35
CA VAL A 215 -4.48 -14.33 -44.68
C VAL A 215 -3.29 -13.43 -44.47
N THR A 216 -3.08 -12.47 -45.37
CA THR A 216 -2.04 -11.45 -45.23
C THR A 216 -2.67 -10.11 -44.89
N PHE A 217 -2.07 -9.38 -43.94
CA PHE A 217 -2.52 -8.04 -43.58
C PHE A 217 -1.39 -7.17 -43.05
N ASP A 218 -1.63 -5.86 -43.04
CA ASP A 218 -0.74 -4.86 -42.47
C ASP A 218 -0.98 -4.76 -40.96
N ILE A 219 0.03 -5.11 -40.17
CA ILE A 219 -0.06 -5.15 -38.69
C ILE A 219 -0.28 -3.76 -38.08
N ASN A 220 0.24 -2.71 -38.71
CA ASN A 220 0.04 -1.33 -38.24
C ASN A 220 -1.38 -0.89 -38.48
N LYS A 221 -1.93 -1.17 -39.67
CA LYS A 221 -3.33 -0.88 -39.94
C LYS A 221 -4.24 -1.65 -39.01
N ALA A 222 -3.95 -2.93 -38.76
CA ALA A 222 -4.75 -3.78 -37.88
C ALA A 222 -4.90 -3.22 -36.46
N PHE A 223 -3.84 -2.60 -35.91
CA PHE A 223 -3.80 -2.11 -34.53
C PHE A 223 -3.68 -0.58 -34.41
N ASN A 224 -3.96 0.19 -35.47
CA ASN A 224 -3.79 1.65 -35.51
C ASN A 224 -2.39 2.13 -35.05
N SER A 225 -1.34 1.40 -35.40
CA SER A 225 0.05 1.67 -34.99
C SER A 225 0.26 1.76 -33.48
N ASP A 226 -0.57 1.06 -32.70
CA ASP A 226 -0.40 0.91 -31.24
C ASP A 226 0.78 -0.03 -30.95
N ALA A 227 1.96 0.55 -30.70
CA ALA A 227 3.21 -0.18 -30.52
C ALA A 227 3.14 -1.18 -29.36
N ALA A 228 2.46 -0.86 -28.25
CA ALA A 228 2.33 -1.74 -27.10
C ALA A 228 1.53 -3.01 -27.43
N LYS A 229 0.42 -2.89 -28.19
CA LYS A 229 -0.37 -4.05 -28.63
C LYS A 229 0.40 -4.91 -29.64
N ILE A 230 1.09 -4.27 -30.58
CA ILE A 230 1.89 -4.96 -31.60
C ILE A 230 3.05 -5.71 -30.93
N ALA A 231 3.76 -5.07 -30.00
CA ALA A 231 4.82 -5.66 -29.22
C ALA A 231 4.36 -6.89 -28.43
N GLY A 232 3.23 -6.78 -27.70
CA GLY A 232 2.65 -7.90 -26.97
C GLY A 232 2.21 -9.06 -27.87
N LEU A 233 1.66 -8.74 -29.05
CA LEU A 233 1.21 -9.75 -30.00
C LEU A 233 2.38 -10.50 -30.64
N LEU A 234 3.44 -9.80 -31.04
CA LEU A 234 4.60 -10.36 -31.73
C LEU A 234 5.70 -10.84 -30.76
N LYS A 235 5.59 -10.51 -29.46
CA LYS A 235 6.61 -10.76 -28.42
C LYS A 235 7.96 -10.12 -28.74
N ILE A 236 7.92 -8.86 -29.17
CA ILE A 236 9.09 -8.03 -29.47
C ILE A 236 9.11 -6.81 -28.53
N GLU A 237 10.20 -6.06 -28.54
CA GLU A 237 10.31 -4.82 -27.78
C GLU A 237 9.43 -3.71 -28.40
N GLU A 238 8.88 -2.82 -27.56
CA GLU A 238 7.98 -1.75 -28.01
C GLU A 238 8.66 -0.79 -29.01
N ALA A 239 9.96 -0.53 -28.85
CA ALA A 239 10.74 0.27 -29.79
C ALA A 239 10.83 -0.38 -31.18
N GLU A 240 10.97 -1.70 -31.26
CA GLU A 240 11.02 -2.43 -32.53
C GLU A 240 9.63 -2.51 -33.19
N ALA A 241 8.58 -2.62 -32.38
CA ALA A 241 7.19 -2.58 -32.85
C ALA A 241 6.80 -1.21 -33.44
N ALA A 242 7.33 -0.11 -32.88
CA ALA A 242 7.04 1.25 -33.35
C ALA A 242 7.60 1.54 -34.76
N ASP A 243 8.74 0.95 -35.10
CA ASP A 243 9.41 1.13 -36.40
C ASP A 243 9.02 0.07 -37.44
N LEU A 244 8.26 -0.95 -37.04
CA LEU A 244 7.84 -2.05 -37.91
C LEU A 244 6.90 -1.56 -39.02
N LYS A 245 7.22 -1.83 -40.29
CA LYS A 245 6.39 -1.46 -41.47
C LYS A 245 6.20 -2.63 -42.44
N SER A 246 6.02 -3.83 -41.89
CA SER A 246 5.89 -5.06 -42.67
C SER A 246 4.47 -5.61 -42.64
N ASN A 247 4.08 -6.27 -43.73
CA ASN A 247 2.90 -7.13 -43.74
C ASN A 247 3.20 -8.43 -43.00
N PHE A 248 2.16 -9.05 -42.46
CA PHE A 248 2.26 -10.35 -41.81
C PHE A 248 1.32 -11.34 -42.49
N GLU A 249 1.80 -12.56 -42.65
CA GLU A 249 1.00 -13.72 -42.97
C GLU A 249 0.51 -14.37 -41.68
N LEU A 250 -0.81 -14.51 -41.56
CA LEU A 250 -1.50 -15.20 -40.47
C LEU A 250 -2.00 -16.54 -40.98
N THR A 251 -1.49 -17.62 -40.39
CA THR A 251 -1.99 -18.99 -40.60
C THR A 251 -2.82 -19.43 -39.39
N VAL A 252 -4.11 -19.75 -39.62
CA VAL A 252 -5.03 -20.15 -38.54
C VAL A 252 -4.71 -21.58 -38.09
N LYS A 253 -4.29 -21.75 -36.82
CA LYS A 253 -4.08 -23.08 -36.22
C LYS A 253 -5.34 -23.61 -35.53
N ASN A 254 -6.10 -22.73 -34.89
CA ASN A 254 -7.37 -23.06 -34.25
C ASN A 254 -8.26 -21.83 -34.11
N VAL A 255 -9.58 -22.02 -34.13
CA VAL A 255 -10.56 -20.97 -33.81
C VAL A 255 -11.11 -21.26 -32.41
N ASN A 256 -11.10 -20.26 -31.55
CA ASN A 256 -11.65 -20.35 -30.20
C ASN A 256 -12.78 -19.32 -30.06
N ARG A 257 -13.98 -19.80 -29.69
CA ARG A 257 -15.14 -18.95 -29.43
C ARG A 257 -15.48 -18.99 -27.95
N LEU A 258 -15.68 -17.82 -27.36
CA LEU A 258 -16.16 -17.70 -25.99
C LEU A 258 -17.67 -17.46 -26.03
N GLU A 259 -18.44 -18.51 -25.82
CA GLU A 259 -19.90 -18.40 -25.75
C GLU A 259 -20.29 -17.74 -24.42
N GLU A 260 -21.06 -16.66 -24.51
CA GLU A 260 -21.59 -15.97 -23.34
C GLU A 260 -22.47 -16.90 -22.51
N SER A 261 -22.31 -16.88 -21.19
CA SER A 261 -23.21 -17.63 -20.31
C SER A 261 -24.64 -17.12 -20.46
N ASP A 262 -25.61 -18.01 -20.51
CA ASP A 262 -27.01 -17.64 -20.41
C ASP A 262 -27.32 -17.06 -19.02
N LEU A 263 -28.21 -16.06 -18.98
CA LEU A 263 -28.69 -15.47 -17.73
C LEU A 263 -29.72 -16.40 -17.08
N ASN A 264 -29.25 -17.53 -16.56
CA ASN A 264 -30.05 -18.56 -15.91
C ASN A 264 -29.61 -18.77 -14.45
N GLN A 265 -30.35 -19.62 -13.72
CA GLN A 265 -30.07 -19.89 -12.31
C GLN A 265 -28.66 -20.43 -12.09
N GLU A 266 -28.17 -21.34 -12.93
CA GLU A 266 -26.80 -21.90 -12.84
C GLU A 266 -25.73 -20.81 -12.93
N PHE A 267 -25.92 -19.81 -13.79
CA PHE A 267 -25.03 -18.65 -13.89
C PHE A 267 -25.10 -17.76 -12.64
N PHE A 268 -26.29 -17.50 -12.10
CA PHE A 268 -26.45 -16.70 -10.89
C PHE A 268 -25.85 -17.39 -9.65
N ASP A 269 -26.10 -18.70 -9.48
CA ASP A 269 -25.54 -19.50 -8.38
C ASP A 269 -24.01 -19.50 -8.43
N LYS A 270 -23.42 -19.56 -9.63
CA LYS A 270 -21.95 -19.53 -9.82
C LYS A 270 -21.31 -18.18 -9.46
N ILE A 271 -22.05 -17.08 -9.57
CA ILE A 271 -21.55 -15.72 -9.29
C ILE A 271 -21.79 -15.32 -7.84
N PHE A 272 -23.00 -15.57 -7.34
CA PHE A 272 -23.46 -15.05 -6.05
C PHE A 272 -23.52 -16.11 -4.95
N GLY A 273 -23.48 -17.40 -5.30
CA GLY A 273 -23.72 -18.53 -4.40
C GLY A 273 -25.13 -19.10 -4.56
N GLU A 274 -25.28 -20.40 -4.27
CA GLU A 274 -26.58 -21.07 -4.28
C GLU A 274 -27.57 -20.40 -3.30
N ASP A 275 -28.83 -20.31 -3.70
CA ASP A 275 -29.95 -19.73 -2.94
C ASP A 275 -29.83 -18.23 -2.56
N VAL A 276 -28.89 -17.49 -3.17
CA VAL A 276 -28.72 -16.04 -2.92
C VAL A 276 -29.60 -15.19 -3.83
N VAL A 277 -29.84 -15.63 -5.06
CA VAL A 277 -30.63 -14.93 -6.08
C VAL A 277 -31.59 -15.93 -6.74
N HIS A 278 -32.86 -15.55 -6.94
CA HIS A 278 -33.92 -16.38 -7.53
C HIS A 278 -34.54 -15.70 -8.76
#